data_AF-A0A0C9YT48-F1
#
_entry.id   AF-A0A0C9YT48-F1
#
_cell.length_a   1.000
_cell.length_b   1.000
_cell.length_c   1.000
_cell.angle_alpha   90.00
_cell.angle_beta   90.00
_cell.angle_gamma   90.00
#
_symmetry.space_group_name_H-M   'P 1'
#
loop_
_entity.id
_entity.type
_entity.pdbx_description
1 polymer ?
#
loop_
_entity_poly.entity_id
_entity_poly.type
_entity_poly.pdbx_seq_one_letter_code
_entity_poly.pdbx_strand_id
1 'polypeptide(L)'
;QLSAAFDIYLNILRSVHTSLKQALGRDGPAWKLRGACPACAFEQPDEPPLSPARLHSMDGNQSAKRLDGSGSADSRLFQSDYFIPHAEVERFKDDVRDRPGEAAREKRVTTCTDNWTAVKAVEENQIQVFEQTGIFVMACCHGFVECIVEMKRSGELYVTHQAVIRALTSTLIVRNMD
;
A
#
# COMPACT_ATOMS: atom_id res chain seq x y z
N GLN A 1 24.94 23.91 -6.90
CA GLN A 1 24.60 24.13 -8.31
C GLN A 1 23.95 22.88 -8.93
N LEU A 2 24.53 21.68 -8.80
CA LEU A 2 23.94 20.44 -9.33
C LEU A 2 22.61 20.03 -8.66
N SER A 3 22.49 20.15 -7.34
CA SER A 3 21.24 19.83 -6.62
C SER A 3 20.05 20.67 -7.11
N ALA A 4 20.22 21.99 -7.19
CA ALA A 4 19.19 22.89 -7.69
C ALA A 4 18.77 22.56 -9.13
N ALA A 5 19.71 22.23 -10.02
CA ALA A 5 19.40 21.82 -11.38
C ALA A 5 18.60 20.51 -11.44
N PHE A 6 18.98 19.53 -10.62
CA PHE A 6 18.26 18.26 -10.50
C PHE A 6 16.84 18.45 -9.93
N ASP A 7 16.69 19.31 -8.94
CA ASP A 7 15.39 19.61 -8.33
C ASP A 7 14.44 20.29 -9.33
N ILE A 8 14.95 21.24 -10.11
CA ILE A 8 14.21 21.89 -11.20
C ILE A 8 13.79 20.85 -12.25
N TYR A 9 14.70 19.96 -12.64
CA TYR A 9 14.40 18.88 -13.58
C TYR A 9 13.26 17.98 -13.08
N LEU A 10 13.31 17.53 -11.82
CA LEU A 10 12.24 16.72 -11.23
C LEU A 10 10.91 17.49 -11.16
N ASN A 11 10.94 18.79 -10.87
CA ASN A 11 9.74 19.62 -10.83
C ASN A 11 9.10 19.76 -12.23
N ILE A 12 9.91 19.93 -13.28
CA ILE A 12 9.41 19.96 -14.67
C ILE A 12 8.76 18.62 -15.01
N LEU A 13 9.43 17.49 -14.73
CA LEU A 13 8.86 16.17 -15.00
C LEU A 13 7.53 15.96 -14.27
N ARG A 14 7.46 16.30 -12.99
CA ARG A 14 6.23 16.18 -12.20
C ARG A 14 5.12 17.05 -12.77
N SER A 15 5.41 18.30 -13.12
CA SER A 15 4.43 19.20 -13.74
C SER A 15 3.88 18.64 -15.04
N VAL A 16 4.75 18.17 -15.94
CA VAL A 16 4.34 17.57 -17.22
C VAL A 16 3.49 16.32 -17.01
N HIS A 17 3.90 15.44 -16.09
CA HIS A 17 3.13 14.24 -15.76
C HIS A 17 1.75 14.56 -15.19
N THR A 18 1.66 15.56 -14.31
CA THR A 18 0.38 16.02 -13.74
C THR A 18 -0.53 16.56 -14.83
N SER A 19 -0.04 17.45 -15.69
CA SER A 19 -0.83 17.99 -16.81
C SER A 19 -1.30 16.89 -17.76
N LEU A 20 -0.44 15.91 -18.05
CA LEU A 20 -0.79 14.77 -18.91
C LEU A 20 -1.86 13.88 -18.27
N LYS A 21 -1.77 13.62 -16.95
CA LYS A 21 -2.81 12.87 -16.24
C LYS A 21 -4.14 13.60 -16.30
N GLN A 22 -4.17 14.90 -16.04
CA GLN A 22 -5.38 15.73 -16.11
C GLN A 22 -5.99 15.72 -17.51
N ALA A 23 -5.18 15.94 -18.54
CA ALA A 23 -5.64 15.93 -19.93
C ALA A 23 -6.23 14.57 -20.37
N LEU A 24 -5.76 13.47 -19.77
CA LEU A 24 -6.25 12.12 -20.02
C LEU A 24 -7.35 11.66 -19.04
N GLY A 25 -7.76 12.50 -18.08
CA GLY A 25 -8.72 12.12 -17.02
C GLY A 25 -8.21 11.05 -16.06
N ARG A 26 -6.89 11.01 -15.84
CA ARG A 26 -6.14 9.99 -15.08
C ARG A 26 -5.59 10.48 -13.74
N ASP A 27 -6.04 11.64 -13.29
CA ASP A 27 -5.58 12.37 -12.10
C ASP A 27 -6.43 12.08 -10.85
N GLY A 28 -7.56 11.36 -10.99
CA GLY A 28 -8.40 10.99 -9.85
C GLY A 28 -7.75 9.90 -8.95
N PRO A 29 -8.00 9.92 -7.62
CA PRO A 29 -7.41 8.97 -6.67
C PRO A 29 -7.79 7.51 -6.96
N ALA A 30 -8.93 7.31 -7.60
CA ALA A 30 -9.45 6.01 -7.97
C ALA A 30 -9.04 5.55 -9.40
N TRP A 31 -8.40 6.42 -10.20
CA TRP A 31 -7.96 6.05 -11.55
C TRP A 31 -6.99 4.88 -11.53
N LYS A 32 -6.06 4.84 -10.57
CA LYS A 32 -5.06 3.77 -10.50
C LYS A 32 -5.70 2.41 -10.28
N LEU A 33 -6.58 2.30 -9.31
CA LEU A 33 -7.33 1.07 -9.08
C LEU A 33 -8.21 0.71 -10.27
N ARG A 34 -8.90 1.67 -10.91
CA ARG A 34 -9.84 1.37 -12.01
C ARG A 34 -9.18 1.08 -13.34
N GLY A 35 -8.14 1.81 -13.72
CA GLY A 35 -7.70 1.94 -15.11
C GLY A 35 -6.20 1.81 -15.33
N ALA A 36 -5.39 1.59 -14.30
CA ALA A 36 -3.93 1.50 -14.50
C ALA A 36 -3.51 0.26 -15.30
N CYS A 37 -4.20 -0.87 -15.11
CA CYS A 37 -3.94 -2.10 -15.84
C CYS A 37 -4.93 -2.24 -17.01
N PRO A 38 -4.48 -2.12 -18.28
CA PRO A 38 -5.36 -2.28 -19.43
C PRO A 38 -6.05 -3.64 -19.44
N ALA A 39 -5.33 -4.72 -19.11
CA ALA A 39 -5.87 -6.08 -19.09
C ALA A 39 -6.94 -6.29 -18.01
N CYS A 40 -6.91 -5.55 -16.90
CA CYS A 40 -7.97 -5.62 -15.89
C CYS A 40 -9.13 -4.64 -16.15
N ALA A 41 -8.89 -3.59 -16.94
CA ALA A 41 -9.80 -2.44 -17.06
C ALA A 41 -10.59 -2.39 -18.37
N PHE A 42 -10.12 -3.13 -19.38
CA PHE A 42 -10.73 -3.17 -20.70
C PHE A 42 -11.53 -4.45 -20.84
N GLU A 43 -12.83 -4.31 -21.09
CA GLU A 43 -13.77 -5.40 -21.37
C GLU A 43 -14.15 -5.33 -22.85
N GLN A 44 -14.11 -6.46 -23.56
CA GLN A 44 -14.58 -6.51 -24.94
C GLN A 44 -16.10 -6.75 -24.98
N PRO A 45 -16.84 -6.18 -25.97
CA PRO A 45 -18.29 -6.33 -26.06
C PRO A 45 -18.81 -7.78 -26.06
N ASP A 46 -17.99 -8.73 -26.55
CA ASP A 46 -18.35 -10.13 -26.72
C ASP A 46 -17.61 -11.06 -25.73
N GLU A 47 -16.93 -10.52 -24.73
CA GLU A 47 -16.23 -11.32 -23.72
C GLU A 47 -17.21 -11.84 -22.65
N PRO A 48 -17.13 -13.12 -22.27
CA PRO A 48 -17.92 -13.62 -21.15
C PRO A 48 -17.55 -12.90 -19.84
N PRO A 49 -18.53 -12.57 -18.97
CA PRO A 49 -18.25 -11.89 -17.72
C PRO A 49 -17.36 -12.77 -16.83
N LEU A 50 -16.27 -12.18 -16.34
CA LEU A 50 -15.31 -12.85 -15.46
C LEU A 50 -15.77 -12.78 -13.99
N SER A 51 -15.74 -13.91 -13.29
CA SER A 51 -16.00 -13.99 -11.84
C SER A 51 -14.95 -14.89 -11.17
N PRO A 52 -13.96 -14.32 -10.47
CA PRO A 52 -13.75 -12.89 -10.23
C PRO A 52 -13.25 -12.13 -11.48
N ALA A 53 -13.68 -10.88 -11.65
CA ALA A 53 -13.24 -10.02 -12.77
C ALA A 53 -11.79 -9.55 -12.64
N ARG A 54 -11.27 -9.51 -11.40
CA ARG A 54 -9.90 -9.08 -11.10
C ARG A 54 -9.31 -9.91 -9.99
N LEU A 55 -8.00 -10.15 -10.11
CA LEU A 55 -7.19 -10.81 -9.09
C LEU A 55 -6.12 -9.85 -8.60
N HIS A 56 -6.04 -9.72 -7.29
CA HIS A 56 -5.14 -8.80 -6.60
C HIS A 56 -4.19 -9.59 -5.69
N SER A 57 -2.92 -9.21 -5.72
CA SER A 57 -1.88 -9.70 -4.83
C SER A 57 -1.51 -8.58 -3.87
N MET A 58 -1.37 -8.92 -2.60
CA MET A 58 -1.01 -7.98 -1.54
C MET A 58 0.19 -8.55 -0.76
N ASP A 59 1.19 -7.72 -0.51
CA ASP A 59 2.37 -8.12 0.27
C ASP A 59 2.92 -6.96 1.10
N GLY A 60 3.51 -7.30 2.26
CA GLY A 60 4.11 -6.37 3.19
C GLY A 60 5.63 -6.51 3.22
N ASN A 61 6.35 -5.46 2.80
CA ASN A 61 7.79 -5.38 2.93
C ASN A 61 8.21 -4.65 4.22
N GLN A 62 8.68 -5.41 5.20
CA GLN A 62 9.19 -4.89 6.48
C GLN A 62 10.65 -4.44 6.45
N SER A 63 11.34 -4.53 5.30
CA SER A 63 12.73 -4.07 5.16
C SER A 63 12.85 -2.58 4.84
N ALA A 64 11.78 -1.95 4.35
CA ALA A 64 11.73 -0.53 4.00
C ALA A 64 11.58 0.37 5.25
N LYS A 65 12.52 0.24 6.19
CA LYS A 65 12.51 0.94 7.47
C LYS A 65 13.17 2.32 7.36
N ARG A 66 12.56 3.33 8.00
CA ARG A 66 13.12 4.69 8.13
C ARG A 66 13.19 5.09 9.60
N LEU A 67 14.38 5.45 10.06
CA LEU A 67 14.62 5.87 11.44
C LEU A 67 13.93 7.21 11.72
N ASP A 68 13.34 7.34 12.91
CA ASP A 68 12.85 8.62 13.42
C ASP A 68 14.06 9.51 13.76
N GLY A 69 14.11 10.72 13.18
CA GLY A 69 15.20 11.67 13.42
C GLY A 69 16.55 11.40 12.74
N SER A 70 16.67 10.47 11.77
CA SER A 70 17.94 10.30 11.04
C SER A 70 18.15 11.38 9.98
N GLY A 71 19.10 12.29 10.22
CA GLY A 71 19.56 13.29 9.26
C GLY A 71 18.56 14.42 8.97
N SER A 72 18.93 15.32 8.05
CA SER A 72 17.99 16.29 7.49
C SER A 72 17.09 15.59 6.48
N ALA A 73 15.94 15.09 6.92
CA ALA A 73 14.94 14.54 6.02
C ALA A 73 14.56 15.60 4.97
N ASP A 74 14.43 15.16 3.72
CA ASP A 74 13.91 16.02 2.66
C ASP A 74 12.48 16.46 3.04
N SER A 75 12.27 17.77 3.18
CA SER A 75 10.96 18.33 3.54
C SER A 75 9.96 18.32 2.37
N ARG A 76 10.42 17.99 1.16
CA ARG A 76 9.58 17.95 -0.02
C ARG A 76 8.63 16.76 0.05
N LEU A 77 7.36 17.04 -0.18
CA LEU A 77 6.32 16.02 -0.30
C LEU A 77 6.35 15.42 -1.70
N PHE A 78 6.52 14.10 -1.78
CA PHE A 78 6.34 13.37 -3.02
C PHE A 78 4.85 13.13 -3.26
N GLN A 79 4.23 13.94 -4.11
CA GLN A 79 2.83 13.75 -4.52
C GLN A 79 2.73 12.53 -5.43
N SER A 80 1.98 11.53 -4.98
CA SER A 80 1.80 10.28 -5.71
C SER A 80 0.44 9.68 -5.42
N ASP A 81 -0.27 9.32 -6.49
CA ASP A 81 -1.60 8.69 -6.43
C ASP A 81 -1.51 7.20 -6.06
N TYR A 82 -0.31 6.67 -5.82
CA TYR A 82 -0.12 5.31 -5.33
C TYR A 82 -0.30 5.21 -3.82
N PHE A 83 0.06 6.26 -3.08
CA PHE A 83 0.09 6.19 -1.62
C PHE A 83 -1.27 6.48 -1.03
N ILE A 84 -1.78 5.54 -0.22
CA ILE A 84 -2.92 5.80 0.65
C ILE A 84 -2.44 6.71 1.78
N PRO A 85 -3.10 7.86 2.02
CA PRO A 85 -2.70 8.77 3.09
C PRO A 85 -2.71 8.08 4.45
N HIS A 86 -1.68 8.33 5.26
CA HIS A 86 -1.58 7.73 6.59
C HIS A 86 -2.82 8.03 7.47
N ALA A 87 -3.40 9.23 7.37
CA ALA A 87 -4.62 9.58 8.08
C ALA A 87 -5.82 8.67 7.74
N GLU A 88 -5.88 8.13 6.53
CA GLU A 88 -6.91 7.18 6.11
C GLU A 88 -6.67 5.78 6.70
N VAL A 89 -5.40 5.40 6.85
CA VAL A 89 -4.96 4.13 7.47
C VAL A 89 -5.24 4.13 8.97
N GLU A 90 -4.97 5.24 9.66
CA GLU A 90 -5.16 5.40 11.11
C GLU A 90 -6.62 5.22 11.57
N ARG A 91 -7.59 5.32 10.65
CA ARG A 91 -9.00 5.03 10.96
C ARG A 91 -9.25 3.59 11.38
N PHE A 92 -8.35 2.68 11.01
CA PHE A 92 -8.46 1.24 11.24
C PHE A 92 -7.65 0.73 12.43
N LYS A 93 -6.99 1.63 13.18
CA LYS A 93 -6.10 1.24 14.29
C LYS A 93 -6.82 0.47 15.41
N ASP A 94 -8.10 0.76 15.62
CA ASP A 94 -8.89 0.18 16.70
C ASP A 94 -9.60 -1.13 16.28
N ASP A 95 -9.69 -1.40 14.98
CA ASP A 95 -10.33 -2.61 14.41
C ASP A 95 -9.51 -3.89 14.67
N VAL A 96 -8.26 -3.75 15.13
CA VAL A 96 -7.36 -4.87 15.49
C VAL A 96 -7.75 -5.51 16.83
N ARG A 97 -8.52 -4.80 17.68
CA ARG A 97 -8.78 -5.20 19.07
C ARG A 97 -9.80 -6.34 19.21
N ASP A 98 -10.60 -6.62 18.19
CA ASP A 98 -11.62 -7.68 18.20
C ASP A 98 -11.07 -9.05 17.77
N ARG A 99 -10.07 -9.57 18.51
CA ARG A 99 -9.75 -11.01 18.46
C ARG A 99 -10.41 -11.75 19.62
N PRO A 100 -11.55 -12.43 19.42
CA PRO A 100 -11.95 -13.51 20.32
C PRO A 100 -11.05 -14.72 20.02
N GLY A 101 -9.88 -14.81 20.65
CA GLY A 101 -8.95 -15.91 20.33
C GLY A 101 -7.69 -16.06 21.17
N GLU A 102 -7.56 -15.37 22.30
CA GLU A 102 -6.46 -15.64 23.25
C GLU A 102 -6.73 -16.83 24.18
N ALA A 103 -7.92 -17.41 24.14
CA ALA A 103 -8.19 -18.69 24.78
C ALA A 103 -8.05 -19.84 23.76
N ALA A 104 -7.04 -20.69 23.97
CA ALA A 104 -6.88 -22.02 23.39
C ALA A 104 -6.46 -22.12 21.90
N ARG A 105 -5.17 -21.87 21.62
CA ARG A 105 -4.46 -22.69 20.64
C ARG A 105 -3.09 -23.06 21.20
N GLU A 106 -3.04 -24.20 21.88
CA GLU A 106 -1.81 -24.89 22.21
C GLU A 106 -1.08 -25.20 20.88
N LYS A 107 -0.13 -24.32 20.53
CA LYS A 107 0.63 -24.45 19.28
C LYS A 107 1.57 -25.63 19.48
N ARG A 108 1.32 -26.71 18.75
CA ARG A 108 2.29 -27.79 18.59
C ARG A 108 3.48 -27.22 17.83
N VAL A 109 4.47 -26.76 18.57
CA VAL A 109 5.70 -26.19 18.06
C VAL A 109 6.45 -27.29 17.31
N THR A 110 6.67 -27.10 16.01
CA THR A 110 7.58 -27.93 15.23
C THR A 110 8.91 -27.20 15.09
N THR A 111 10.02 -27.91 14.93
CA THR A 111 11.35 -27.30 14.72
C THR A 111 11.37 -26.33 13.52
N CYS A 112 10.51 -26.55 12.52
CA CYS A 112 10.32 -25.64 11.39
C CYS A 112 9.64 -24.32 11.81
N THR A 113 8.68 -24.40 12.74
CA THR A 113 8.00 -23.23 13.30
C THR A 113 8.94 -22.39 14.17
N ASP A 114 9.83 -23.01 14.95
CA ASP A 114 10.81 -22.28 15.78
C ASP A 114 11.83 -21.50 14.94
N ASN A 115 12.38 -22.12 13.89
CA ASN A 115 13.34 -21.47 13.01
C ASN A 115 12.76 -20.24 12.29
N TRP A 116 11.47 -20.27 11.93
CA TRP A 116 10.78 -19.12 11.35
C TRP A 116 10.30 -18.09 12.38
N THR A 117 10.11 -18.50 13.64
CA THR A 117 9.67 -17.59 14.72
C THR A 117 10.83 -16.74 15.24
N ALA A 118 12.08 -17.22 15.16
CA ALA A 118 13.27 -16.45 15.50
C ALA A 118 13.43 -15.15 14.66
N VAL A 119 12.92 -15.12 13.42
CA VAL A 119 12.91 -13.90 12.57
C VAL A 119 11.87 -12.87 13.05
N LYS A 120 10.83 -13.31 13.76
CA LYS A 120 9.81 -12.42 14.35
C LYS A 120 10.19 -11.86 15.71
N ALA A 121 11.22 -12.39 16.36
CA ALA A 121 11.70 -11.94 17.66
C ALA A 121 12.57 -10.67 17.59
N VAL A 122 12.28 -9.77 16.65
CA VAL A 122 12.80 -8.40 16.73
C VAL A 122 12.01 -7.75 17.87
N GLU A 123 12.66 -7.51 19.01
CA GLU A 123 12.05 -6.90 20.19
C GLU A 123 11.31 -5.60 19.80
N GLU A 124 10.10 -5.40 20.35
CA GLU A 124 9.27 -4.20 20.11
C GLU A 124 10.05 -2.90 20.36
N ASN A 125 11.02 -2.92 21.28
CA ASN A 125 11.92 -1.80 21.57
C ASN A 125 12.82 -1.40 20.38
N GLN A 126 13.13 -2.30 19.45
CA GLN A 126 13.88 -1.97 18.23
C GLN A 126 12.98 -1.35 17.14
N ILE A 127 11.66 -1.55 17.21
CA ILE A 127 10.68 -1.00 16.25
C ILE A 127 10.41 0.48 16.54
N GLN A 128 10.45 0.90 17.81
CA GLN A 128 10.18 2.29 18.22
C GLN A 128 11.17 3.33 17.69
N VAL A 129 12.36 2.90 17.23
CA VAL A 129 13.35 3.79 16.62
C VAL A 129 12.96 4.17 15.18
N PHE A 130 12.01 3.46 14.56
CA PHE A 130 11.61 3.69 13.17
C PHE A 130 10.27 4.45 13.07
N GLU A 131 10.27 5.57 12.35
CA GLU A 131 9.03 6.26 11.97
C GLU A 131 8.20 5.39 11.00
N GLN A 132 8.90 4.80 10.02
CA GLN A 132 8.34 3.88 9.04
C GLN A 132 8.96 2.51 9.25
N THR A 133 8.14 1.48 9.44
CA THR A 133 8.57 0.11 9.68
C THR A 133 8.54 -0.76 8.43
N GLY A 134 7.96 -0.24 7.34
CA GLY A 134 7.83 -0.95 6.08
C GLY A 134 6.87 -0.28 5.10
N ILE A 135 6.56 -1.00 4.04
CA ILE A 135 5.50 -0.68 3.08
C ILE A 135 4.61 -1.90 2.85
N PHE A 136 3.34 -1.65 2.56
CA PHE A 136 2.39 -2.67 2.14
C PHE A 136 1.90 -2.31 0.74
N VAL A 137 1.94 -3.25 -0.20
CA VAL A 137 1.69 -3.00 -1.62
C VAL A 137 0.57 -3.91 -2.10
N MET A 138 -0.31 -3.36 -2.93
CA MET A 138 -1.28 -4.11 -3.72
C MET A 138 -0.99 -3.94 -5.20
N ALA A 139 -1.03 -5.03 -5.94
CA ALA A 139 -0.93 -5.05 -7.39
C ALA A 139 -1.92 -6.05 -7.98
N CYS A 140 -2.31 -5.84 -9.24
CA CYS A 140 -3.07 -6.86 -9.96
C CYS A 140 -2.18 -8.03 -10.38
N CYS A 141 -2.78 -9.15 -10.81
CA CYS A 141 -2.06 -10.32 -11.33
C CYS A 141 -1.17 -10.03 -12.55
N HIS A 142 -1.39 -8.92 -13.25
CA HIS A 142 -0.57 -8.46 -14.39
C HIS A 142 0.64 -7.58 -13.95
N GLY A 143 0.87 -7.41 -12.65
CA GLY A 143 2.03 -6.71 -12.11
C GLY A 143 1.91 -5.19 -12.05
N PHE A 144 0.73 -4.63 -12.29
CA PHE A 144 0.51 -3.19 -12.10
C PHE A 144 0.21 -2.90 -10.63
N VAL A 145 1.04 -2.04 -10.02
CA VAL A 145 0.79 -1.53 -8.67
C VAL A 145 -0.48 -0.69 -8.70
N GLU A 146 -1.38 -0.93 -7.74
CA GLU A 146 -2.66 -0.24 -7.61
C GLU A 146 -2.63 0.71 -6.42
N CYS A 147 -2.06 0.28 -5.28
CA CYS A 147 -1.81 1.16 -4.14
C CYS A 147 -0.64 0.70 -3.28
N ILE A 148 -0.13 1.63 -2.48
CA ILE A 148 0.97 1.47 -1.53
C ILE A 148 0.52 2.12 -0.21
N VAL A 149 0.85 1.50 0.90
CA VAL A 149 0.63 2.01 2.24
C VAL A 149 1.95 2.02 2.98
N GLU A 150 2.30 3.15 3.59
CA GLU A 150 3.42 3.19 4.53
C GLU A 150 2.98 2.59 5.87
N MET A 151 3.76 1.63 6.38
CA MET A 151 3.57 1.10 7.73
C MET A 151 4.30 2.02 8.69
N LYS A 152 3.58 2.70 9.60
CA LYS A 152 4.17 3.58 10.61
C LYS A 152 4.12 2.95 12.01
N ARG A 153 5.16 3.18 12.80
CA ARG A 153 5.37 2.89 14.24
C ARG A 153 4.91 1.52 14.80
N SER A 154 3.67 1.10 14.61
CA SER A 154 3.15 -0.19 15.12
C SER A 154 3.43 -1.38 14.20
N GLY A 155 3.80 -1.15 12.94
CA GLY A 155 4.05 -2.23 11.98
C GLY A 155 2.85 -3.16 11.76
N GLU A 156 1.65 -2.74 12.14
CA GLU A 156 0.45 -3.56 12.14
C GLU A 156 -0.04 -3.79 10.71
N LEU A 157 0.42 -4.90 10.12
CA LEU A 157 0.01 -5.39 8.80
C LEU A 157 -1.52 -5.44 8.63
N TYR A 158 -2.26 -5.64 9.73
CA TYR A 158 -3.72 -5.72 9.70
C TYR A 158 -4.38 -4.37 9.40
N VAL A 159 -3.92 -3.29 10.02
CA VAL A 159 -4.43 -1.92 9.80
C VAL A 159 -4.16 -1.51 8.34
N THR A 160 -2.95 -1.77 7.84
CA THR A 160 -2.61 -1.47 6.45
C THR A 160 -3.41 -2.31 5.46
N HIS A 161 -3.65 -3.58 5.78
CA HIS A 161 -4.45 -4.47 4.95
C HIS A 161 -5.92 -4.00 4.87
N GLN A 162 -6.53 -3.60 5.99
CA GLN A 162 -7.89 -3.08 6.00
C GLN A 162 -8.01 -1.78 5.18
N ALA A 163 -7.03 -0.88 5.27
CA ALA A 163 -7.00 0.33 4.44
C ALA A 163 -6.97 0.01 2.94
N VAL A 164 -6.15 -0.96 2.53
CA VAL A 164 -6.10 -1.44 1.15
C VAL A 164 -7.43 -2.06 0.70
N ILE A 165 -8.03 -2.92 1.52
CA ILE A 165 -9.34 -3.51 1.22
C ILE A 165 -10.41 -2.42 1.10
N ARG A 166 -10.40 -1.42 1.97
CA ARG A 166 -11.35 -0.31 1.89
C ARG A 166 -11.20 0.45 0.59
N ALA A 167 -9.97 0.78 0.19
CA ALA A 167 -9.69 1.45 -1.07
C ALA A 167 -10.17 0.63 -2.28
N LEU A 168 -9.95 -0.69 -2.25
CA LEU A 168 -10.41 -1.62 -3.28
C LEU A 168 -11.93 -1.63 -3.38
N THR A 169 -12.61 -1.86 -2.26
CA THR A 169 -14.07 -2.00 -2.19
C THR A 169 -14.80 -0.69 -2.52
N SER A 170 -14.32 0.46 -2.06
CA SER A 170 -14.92 1.76 -2.37
C SER A 170 -14.75 2.17 -3.83
N THR A 171 -13.77 1.60 -4.54
CA THR A 171 -13.38 2.03 -5.89
C THR A 171 -13.88 1.09 -6.98
N LEU A 172 -13.83 -0.22 -6.75
CA LEU A 172 -14.11 -1.24 -7.78
C LEU A 172 -15.48 -1.91 -7.63
N ILE A 173 -16.02 -2.05 -6.41
CA ILE A 173 -17.33 -2.72 -6.23
C ILE A 173 -18.50 -1.84 -6.66
N VAL A 174 -18.38 -0.51 -6.51
CA VAL A 174 -19.42 0.45 -6.93
C VAL A 174 -19.68 0.37 -8.44
N ARG A 175 -18.73 -0.14 -9.23
CA ARG A 175 -18.85 -0.30 -10.69
C ARG A 175 -19.72 -1.49 -11.13
N ASN A 176 -20.03 -2.44 -10.24
CA ASN A 176 -20.84 -3.62 -10.55
C ASN A 176 -22.34 -3.43 -10.24
N MET A 177 -22.77 -2.22 -9.87
CA MET A 177 -24.17 -1.89 -9.53
C MET A 177 -24.79 -0.82 -10.44
N ASP A 178 -24.02 -0.22 -11.35
CA ASP A 178 -24.47 0.70 -12.41
C ASP A 178 -24.30 0.02 -13.78
#